data_AF-A0A8K0X4X8-F1
#
_entry.id   AF-A0A8K0X4X8-F1
#
_cell.length_a   1.000
_cell.length_b   1.000
_cell.length_c   1.000
_cell.angle_alpha   90.00
_cell.angle_beta   90.00
_cell.angle_gamma   90.00
#
_symmetry.space_group_name_H-M   'P 1'
#
loop_
_entity.id
_entity.type
_entity.pdbx_description
1 polymer ?
#
loop_
_entity_poly.entity_id
_entity_poly.type
_entity_poly.pdbx_seq_one_letter_code
_entity_poly.pdbx_strand_id
1 'polypeptide(L)'
;MGSDEDYMSFLNKANEDPNEGRAKPTSSGASKGFKAQDSGVQVPKAIADVIKGGDKFYVSDADEPFEAVALKWDEAGKGLPDEVEFAQLINHPDPENAGVELLDPIDWDSNGDYGDIIDAVRKAGKGNDVRVYKVSRGGVRTEYWVVTTDGSGKDATLVGAKALAVES
;
A
#
# COMPACT_ATOMS: atom_id res chain seq x y z
N MET A 1 45.81 23.21 9.40
CA MET A 1 44.49 23.87 9.50
C MET A 1 43.70 23.30 8.32
N GLY A 2 42.92 22.24 8.45
CA GLY A 2 42.12 21.78 9.56
C GLY A 2 40.74 21.56 8.96
N SER A 3 40.54 20.42 8.32
CA SER A 3 39.21 19.97 7.89
C SER A 3 39.07 18.47 8.11
N ASP A 4 39.55 18.02 9.28
CA ASP A 4 39.16 16.73 9.85
C ASP A 4 37.65 16.68 10.15
N GLU A 5 36.98 17.85 10.17
CA GLU A 5 35.53 18.01 10.31
C GLU A 5 34.74 17.48 9.09
N ASP A 6 35.28 17.62 7.88
CA ASP A 6 34.61 17.15 6.65
C ASP A 6 34.73 15.63 6.48
N TYR A 7 35.82 15.02 6.96
CA TYR A 7 36.01 13.56 6.87
C TYR A 7 35.16 12.80 7.90
N MET A 8 34.94 13.38 9.08
CA MET A 8 34.01 12.83 10.07
C MET A 8 32.55 12.99 9.65
N SER A 9 32.21 14.04 8.90
CA SER A 9 30.85 14.24 8.37
C SER A 9 30.47 13.15 7.35
N PHE A 10 31.42 12.66 6.55
CA PHE A 10 31.19 11.53 5.64
C PHE A 10 30.95 10.20 6.39
N LEU A 11 31.69 9.95 7.47
CA LEU A 11 31.53 8.73 8.27
C LEU A 11 30.25 8.73 9.13
N ASN A 12 29.80 9.90 9.59
CA ASN A 12 28.50 10.01 10.29
C ASN A 12 27.31 9.97 9.33
N LYS A 13 27.46 10.46 8.08
CA LYS A 13 26.41 10.36 7.05
C LYS A 13 26.11 8.92 6.61
N ALA A 14 27.01 7.98 6.89
CA ALA A 14 26.81 6.56 6.59
C ALA A 14 26.06 5.79 7.70
N ASN A 15 25.84 6.40 8.87
CA ASN A 15 25.10 5.81 10.00
C ASN A 15 23.81 6.56 10.35
N GLU A 16 23.47 7.64 9.64
CA GLU A 16 22.12 8.17 9.65
C GLU A 16 21.21 7.22 8.86
N ASP A 17 20.12 6.79 9.49
CA ASP A 17 19.05 5.94 8.97
C ASP A 17 18.92 5.91 7.43
N PRO A 18 18.68 4.74 6.81
CA PRO A 18 18.40 4.60 5.37
C PRO A 18 17.04 5.24 4.97
N ASN A 19 16.54 6.19 5.74
CA ASN A 19 15.31 6.94 5.50
C ASN A 19 15.53 8.42 5.14
N GLU A 20 16.77 8.94 5.14
CA GLU A 20 17.04 10.36 4.80
C GLU A 20 17.88 10.57 3.51
N GLY A 21 17.96 9.55 2.65
CA GLY A 21 18.68 9.59 1.37
C GLY A 21 17.82 9.50 0.11
N ARG A 22 16.49 9.37 0.22
CA ARG A 22 15.63 9.67 -0.94
C ARG A 22 15.51 11.17 -1.00
N ALA A 23 15.91 11.74 -2.14
CA ALA A 23 15.45 13.06 -2.54
C ALA A 23 14.00 13.23 -2.09
N LYS A 24 13.70 14.26 -1.28
CA LYS A 24 12.33 14.74 -1.17
C LYS A 24 11.84 14.87 -2.62
N PRO A 25 10.82 14.11 -3.06
CA PRO A 25 9.98 14.71 -4.07
C PRO A 25 9.45 15.95 -3.37
N THR A 26 9.78 17.11 -3.90
CA THR A 26 9.02 18.32 -3.65
C THR A 26 7.59 18.03 -4.09
N SER A 27 6.79 17.37 -3.26
CA SER A 27 5.36 17.18 -3.48
C SER A 27 4.60 18.21 -2.67
N SER A 28 5.03 19.46 -2.77
CA SER A 28 4.11 20.60 -2.69
C SER A 28 3.51 20.79 -4.08
N GLY A 29 2.52 19.92 -4.39
CA GLY A 29 1.69 19.97 -5.59
C GLY A 29 2.13 19.02 -6.72
N ALA A 30 1.21 18.16 -7.17
CA ALA A 30 1.27 17.35 -8.40
C ALA A 30 1.81 15.90 -8.37
N SER A 31 1.79 15.20 -7.22
CA SER A 31 1.88 13.71 -7.20
C SER A 31 1.19 13.09 -5.96
N LYS A 32 -0.12 13.33 -5.77
CA LYS A 32 -0.91 12.79 -4.64
C LYS A 32 -1.14 11.27 -4.78
N GLY A 33 -0.19 10.43 -4.42
CA GLY A 33 -0.48 9.01 -4.17
C GLY A 33 -1.29 8.89 -2.88
N PHE A 34 -2.20 7.93 -2.83
CA PHE A 34 -2.96 7.61 -1.62
C PHE A 34 -2.05 7.04 -0.52
N LYS A 35 -2.41 7.28 0.73
CA LYS A 35 -1.64 6.78 1.88
C LYS A 35 -1.77 5.26 1.95
N ALA A 36 -0.65 4.55 1.79
CA ALA A 36 -0.62 3.09 1.80
C ALA A 36 -0.04 2.49 3.08
N GLN A 37 0.78 3.24 3.82
CA GLN A 37 1.44 2.75 5.02
C GLN A 37 1.33 3.77 6.16
N ASP A 38 0.98 3.28 7.35
CA ASP A 38 0.96 4.02 8.60
C ASP A 38 2.26 3.83 9.38
N SER A 39 2.78 4.93 9.92
CA SER A 39 3.96 4.89 10.78
C SER A 39 3.69 4.03 12.03
N GLY A 40 4.43 2.93 12.14
CA GLY A 40 4.35 1.98 13.24
C GLY A 40 3.48 0.74 12.99
N VAL A 41 2.89 0.57 11.79
CA VAL A 41 2.26 -0.68 11.39
C VAL A 41 3.26 -1.51 10.59
N GLN A 42 3.50 -2.75 11.02
CA GLN A 42 4.39 -3.65 10.30
C GLN A 42 3.63 -4.40 9.22
N VAL A 43 4.15 -4.36 7.99
CA VAL A 43 3.65 -5.23 6.92
C VAL A 43 3.93 -6.68 7.29
N PRO A 44 2.93 -7.57 7.26
CA PRO A 44 3.11 -8.99 7.49
C PRO A 44 4.14 -9.60 6.53
N LYS A 45 4.99 -10.51 7.05
CA LYS A 45 6.06 -11.14 6.26
C LYS A 45 5.54 -11.81 4.99
N ALA A 46 4.38 -12.48 5.04
CA ALA A 46 3.79 -13.14 3.88
C ALA A 46 3.62 -12.19 2.68
N ILE A 47 3.12 -10.98 2.92
CA ILE A 47 2.94 -9.94 1.90
C ILE A 47 4.29 -9.36 1.50
N ALA A 48 5.14 -9.05 2.49
CA ALA A 48 6.45 -8.48 2.24
C ALA A 48 7.35 -9.41 1.41
N ASP A 49 7.26 -10.73 1.59
CA ASP A 49 8.02 -11.72 0.84
C ASP A 49 7.57 -11.78 -0.63
N VAL A 50 6.25 -11.74 -0.90
CA VAL A 50 5.72 -11.72 -2.28
C VAL A 50 6.10 -10.41 -2.99
N ILE A 51 6.01 -9.27 -2.31
CA ILE A 51 6.34 -7.96 -2.89
C ILE A 51 7.86 -7.80 -3.07
N LYS A 52 8.67 -8.21 -2.10
CA LYS A 52 10.15 -8.19 -2.21
C LYS A 52 10.68 -9.23 -3.19
N GLY A 53 9.94 -10.32 -3.38
CA GLY A 53 10.18 -11.29 -4.44
C GLY A 53 10.15 -10.67 -5.84
N GLY A 54 9.53 -9.47 -5.99
CA GLY A 54 9.95 -8.46 -6.95
C GLY A 54 9.59 -8.67 -8.41
N ASP A 55 9.02 -9.82 -8.78
CA ASP A 55 8.69 -10.14 -10.18
C ASP A 55 7.20 -9.98 -10.53
N LYS A 56 6.37 -9.50 -9.59
CA LYS A 56 4.94 -9.27 -9.84
C LYS A 56 4.66 -7.79 -10.09
N PHE A 57 4.23 -7.50 -11.32
CA PHE A 57 3.76 -6.21 -11.77
C PHE A 57 2.30 -6.34 -12.14
N TYR A 58 1.52 -5.29 -11.88
CA TYR A 58 0.16 -5.25 -12.38
C TYR A 58 0.18 -4.89 -13.86
N VAL A 59 -0.23 -5.86 -14.68
CA VAL A 59 -0.26 -5.74 -16.14
C VAL A 59 -1.22 -4.62 -16.52
N SER A 60 -0.65 -3.49 -16.95
CA SER A 60 -1.35 -2.31 -17.43
C SER A 60 -0.44 -1.56 -18.40
N ASP A 61 -0.87 -0.44 -18.97
CA ASP A 61 -0.06 0.31 -19.95
C ASP A 61 1.31 0.78 -19.39
N ALA A 62 1.47 0.79 -18.05
CA ALA A 62 2.69 1.22 -17.37
C ALA A 62 3.44 0.11 -16.60
N ASP A 63 2.92 -1.12 -16.53
CA ASP A 63 3.50 -2.24 -15.77
C ASP A 63 4.04 -1.83 -14.39
N GLU A 64 3.13 -1.41 -13.49
CA GLU A 64 3.50 -0.86 -12.18
C GLU A 64 3.70 -1.97 -11.14
N PRO A 65 4.71 -1.86 -10.26
CA PRO A 65 4.96 -2.85 -9.21
C PRO A 65 3.89 -2.82 -8.12
N PHE A 66 3.70 -3.96 -7.45
CA PHE A 66 2.89 -3.99 -6.24
C PHE A 66 3.62 -3.32 -5.07
N GLU A 67 2.89 -2.52 -4.29
CA GLU A 67 3.37 -1.87 -3.08
C GLU A 67 2.66 -2.45 -1.85
N ALA A 68 3.39 -2.57 -0.73
CA ALA A 68 2.84 -3.12 0.50
C ALA A 68 1.94 -2.11 1.21
N VAL A 69 0.77 -2.55 1.65
CA VAL A 69 -0.21 -1.76 2.39
C VAL A 69 -0.21 -2.20 3.86
N ALA A 70 -0.19 -1.23 4.76
CA ALA A 70 -0.22 -1.44 6.20
C ALA A 70 -0.79 -0.19 6.90
N LEU A 71 -2.10 -0.13 7.08
CA LEU A 71 -2.83 0.99 7.66
C LEU A 71 -3.40 0.61 9.04
N LYS A 72 -3.56 1.58 9.93
CA LYS A 72 -4.24 1.33 11.22
C LYS A 72 -5.73 1.26 10.98
N TRP A 73 -6.40 0.22 11.47
CA TRP A 73 -7.81 0.01 11.23
C TRP A 73 -8.54 -0.49 12.47
N ASP A 74 -9.54 0.26 12.93
CA ASP A 74 -10.39 -0.21 14.02
C ASP A 74 -11.51 -1.06 13.42
N GLU A 75 -11.31 -2.37 13.42
CA GLU A 75 -12.31 -3.32 12.92
C GLU A 75 -13.62 -3.17 13.69
N ALA A 76 -13.58 -2.79 14.98
CA ALA A 76 -14.74 -2.61 15.87
C ALA A 76 -15.81 -3.73 15.80
N GLY A 77 -15.49 -4.91 15.26
CA GLY A 77 -16.42 -6.00 14.94
C GLY A 77 -17.19 -5.85 13.61
N LYS A 78 -16.91 -4.82 12.81
CA LYS A 78 -17.45 -4.60 11.45
C LYS A 78 -16.73 -5.43 10.37
N GLY A 79 -15.45 -5.73 10.57
CA GLY A 79 -14.62 -6.39 9.56
C GLY A 79 -13.82 -5.39 8.73
N LEU A 80 -13.79 -5.58 7.42
CA LEU A 80 -13.11 -4.71 6.46
C LEU A 80 -13.79 -3.33 6.34
N PRO A 81 -13.04 -2.25 6.03
CA PRO A 81 -13.62 -0.92 5.84
C PRO A 81 -14.55 -0.86 4.63
N ASP A 82 -15.58 -0.03 4.71
CA ASP A 82 -16.41 0.30 3.55
C ASP A 82 -15.69 1.28 2.59
N GLU A 83 -16.29 1.58 1.43
CA GLU A 83 -15.74 2.49 0.40
C GLU A 83 -15.31 3.84 0.97
N VAL A 84 -16.18 4.47 1.76
CA VAL A 84 -15.94 5.79 2.35
C VAL A 84 -14.91 5.72 3.48
N GLU A 85 -14.96 4.68 4.32
CA GLU A 85 -14.00 4.47 5.40
C GLU A 85 -12.59 4.20 4.84
N PHE A 86 -12.50 3.38 3.79
CA PHE A 86 -11.26 3.12 3.07
C PHE A 86 -10.71 4.40 2.44
N ALA A 87 -11.56 5.19 1.78
CA ALA A 87 -11.16 6.47 1.23
C ALA A 87 -10.63 7.43 2.31
N GLN A 88 -11.20 7.43 3.52
CA GLN A 88 -10.67 8.18 4.66
C GLN A 88 -9.31 7.66 5.12
N LEU A 89 -9.11 6.34 5.21
CA LEU A 89 -7.85 5.72 5.61
C LEU A 89 -6.70 6.11 4.68
N ILE A 90 -6.96 6.11 3.38
CA ILE A 90 -5.97 6.49 2.36
C ILE A 90 -5.79 8.00 2.21
N ASN A 91 -6.48 8.79 3.05
CA ASN A 91 -6.49 10.25 3.05
C ASN A 91 -6.96 10.86 1.71
N HIS A 92 -8.01 10.28 1.14
CA HIS A 92 -8.67 10.78 -0.07
C HIS A 92 -9.22 12.19 0.19
N PRO A 93 -9.04 13.16 -0.73
CA PRO A 93 -9.54 14.52 -0.53
C PRO A 93 -11.07 14.62 -0.43
N ASP A 94 -11.78 13.67 -1.04
CA ASP A 94 -13.24 13.58 -1.03
C ASP A 94 -13.64 12.11 -0.83
N PRO A 95 -13.78 11.62 0.40
CA PRO A 95 -14.03 10.21 0.65
C PRO A 95 -15.43 9.74 0.24
N GLU A 96 -16.42 10.65 0.20
CA GLU A 96 -17.79 10.32 -0.20
C GLU A 96 -17.92 10.19 -1.72
N ASN A 97 -17.13 10.94 -2.49
CA ASN A 97 -17.10 10.89 -3.96
C ASN A 97 -15.79 10.30 -4.49
N ALA A 98 -15.11 9.47 -3.70
CA ALA A 98 -13.85 8.85 -4.09
C ALA A 98 -14.00 7.84 -5.25
N GLY A 99 -15.24 7.41 -5.55
CA GLY A 99 -15.50 6.42 -6.59
C GLY A 99 -14.77 5.11 -6.31
N VAL A 100 -14.69 4.74 -5.03
CA VAL A 100 -14.12 3.45 -4.61
C VAL A 100 -15.13 2.37 -4.96
N GLU A 101 -14.72 1.37 -5.72
CA GLU A 101 -15.52 0.19 -6.02
C GLU A 101 -14.96 -1.01 -5.25
N LEU A 102 -15.84 -1.75 -4.57
CA LEU A 102 -15.51 -3.00 -3.91
C LEU A 102 -15.61 -4.14 -4.94
N LEU A 103 -14.50 -4.85 -5.14
CA LEU A 103 -14.39 -5.99 -6.04
C LEU A 103 -13.98 -7.24 -5.24
N ASP A 104 -14.46 -8.39 -5.70
CA ASP A 104 -14.01 -9.68 -5.19
C ASP A 104 -12.61 -10.02 -5.76
N PRO A 105 -11.69 -10.58 -4.95
CA PRO A 105 -10.34 -10.92 -5.41
C PRO A 105 -10.33 -11.88 -6.61
N ILE A 106 -11.32 -12.78 -6.68
CA ILE A 106 -11.47 -13.76 -7.77
C ILE A 106 -11.96 -13.10 -9.05
N ASP A 107 -12.86 -12.11 -8.94
CA ASP A 107 -13.35 -11.38 -10.11
C ASP A 107 -12.29 -10.42 -10.66
N TRP A 108 -11.53 -9.77 -9.76
CA TRP A 108 -10.40 -8.91 -10.13
C TRP A 108 -9.25 -9.71 -10.77
N ASP A 109 -8.87 -10.84 -10.17
CA ASP A 109 -7.86 -11.76 -10.71
C ASP A 109 -8.49 -12.94 -11.46
N SER A 110 -9.36 -12.61 -12.43
CA SER A 110 -10.06 -13.63 -13.23
C SER A 110 -9.13 -14.56 -14.02
N ASN A 111 -7.90 -14.11 -14.31
CA ASN A 111 -6.86 -14.91 -14.98
C ASN A 111 -6.03 -15.75 -14.01
N GLY A 112 -6.06 -15.46 -12.71
CA GLY A 112 -5.29 -16.16 -11.69
C GLY A 112 -3.80 -15.81 -11.66
N ASP A 113 -3.40 -14.67 -12.23
CA ASP A 113 -2.00 -14.22 -12.30
C ASP A 113 -1.51 -13.71 -10.93
N TYR A 114 -2.42 -13.22 -10.10
CA TYR A 114 -2.17 -12.60 -8.80
C TYR A 114 -2.56 -13.47 -7.60
N GLY A 115 -2.82 -14.77 -7.82
CA GLY A 115 -3.18 -15.73 -6.77
C GLY A 115 -2.22 -15.71 -5.57
N ASP A 116 -0.90 -15.65 -5.80
CA ASP A 116 0.09 -15.58 -4.72
C ASP A 116 -0.06 -14.34 -3.82
N ILE A 117 -0.49 -13.21 -4.40
CA ILE A 117 -0.74 -11.97 -3.64
C ILE A 117 -1.98 -12.17 -2.78
N ILE A 118 -3.07 -12.69 -3.37
CA ILE A 118 -4.31 -12.97 -2.65
C ILE A 118 -4.06 -13.97 -1.51
N ASP A 119 -3.30 -15.03 -1.75
CA ASP A 119 -2.93 -16.02 -0.74
C ASP A 119 -2.06 -15.42 0.37
N ALA A 120 -1.08 -14.57 0.01
CA ALA A 120 -0.24 -13.88 0.99
C ALA A 120 -1.05 -12.93 1.88
N VAL A 121 -1.98 -12.18 1.27
CA VAL A 121 -2.90 -11.29 1.99
C VAL A 121 -3.82 -12.11 2.89
N ARG A 122 -4.44 -13.18 2.39
CA ARG A 122 -5.29 -14.07 3.19
C ARG A 122 -4.55 -14.69 4.37
N LYS A 123 -3.30 -15.11 4.15
CA LYS A 123 -2.43 -15.68 5.19
C LYS A 123 -2.05 -14.64 6.23
N ALA A 124 -1.81 -13.39 5.81
CA ALA A 124 -1.59 -12.28 6.72
C ALA A 124 -2.81 -12.02 7.61
N GLY A 125 -4.02 -12.08 7.05
CA GLY A 125 -5.27 -11.94 7.80
C GLY A 125 -5.69 -13.19 8.58
N LYS A 126 -4.84 -14.23 8.66
CA LYS A 126 -5.12 -15.49 9.37
C LYS A 126 -6.45 -16.15 8.96
N GLY A 127 -6.84 -15.98 7.69
CA GLY A 127 -8.10 -16.52 7.16
C GLY A 127 -9.29 -15.56 7.18
N ASN A 128 -9.08 -14.29 7.57
CA ASN A 128 -10.05 -13.22 7.37
C ASN A 128 -10.39 -13.01 5.88
N ASP A 129 -11.50 -12.32 5.64
CA ASP A 129 -11.94 -11.95 4.30
C ASP A 129 -10.93 -11.03 3.62
N VAL A 130 -10.70 -11.28 2.33
CA VAL A 130 -9.85 -10.45 1.47
C VAL A 130 -10.76 -9.69 0.52
N ARG A 131 -10.47 -8.41 0.31
CA ARG A 131 -11.25 -7.55 -0.58
C ARG A 131 -10.35 -6.68 -1.45
N VAL A 132 -10.83 -6.40 -2.66
CA VAL A 132 -10.15 -5.52 -3.59
C VAL A 132 -10.89 -4.20 -3.65
N TYR A 133 -10.20 -3.09 -3.40
CA TYR A 133 -10.74 -1.74 -3.55
C TYR A 133 -10.14 -1.14 -4.81
N LYS A 134 -10.99 -0.76 -5.76
CA LYS A 134 -10.60 -0.06 -6.97
C LYS A 134 -10.88 1.42 -6.78
N VAL A 135 -9.84 2.24 -6.81
CA VAL A 135 -9.94 3.69 -6.58
C VAL A 135 -9.53 4.42 -7.86
N SER A 136 -10.45 5.18 -8.45
CA SER A 136 -10.12 6.00 -9.62
C SER A 136 -9.33 7.23 -9.20
N ARG A 137 -8.14 7.40 -9.77
CA ARG A 137 -7.26 8.54 -9.49
C ARG A 137 -7.46 9.70 -10.48
N GLY A 138 -8.49 9.59 -11.34
CA GLY A 138 -8.82 10.53 -12.40
C GLY A 138 -8.01 10.31 -13.68
N GLY A 139 -8.65 10.57 -14.82
CA GLY A 139 -8.07 10.30 -16.14
C GLY A 139 -7.99 8.80 -16.41
N VAL A 140 -6.81 8.33 -16.79
CA VAL A 140 -6.51 6.92 -17.16
C VAL A 140 -5.90 6.12 -16.00
N ARG A 141 -5.89 6.65 -14.77
CA ARG A 141 -5.18 6.03 -13.63
C ARG A 141 -6.15 5.46 -12.62
N THR A 142 -5.95 4.20 -12.26
CA THR A 142 -6.77 3.48 -11.27
C THR A 142 -5.86 2.72 -10.31
N GLU A 143 -6.09 2.82 -9.01
CA GLU A 143 -5.35 2.05 -8.01
C GLU A 143 -6.19 0.88 -7.52
N TYR A 144 -5.65 -0.33 -7.62
CA TYR A 144 -6.25 -1.56 -7.10
C TYR A 144 -5.58 -1.91 -5.76
N TRP A 145 -6.39 -2.18 -4.74
CA TRP A 145 -5.92 -2.43 -3.37
C TRP A 145 -6.46 -3.74 -2.87
N VAL A 146 -5.63 -4.77 -2.81
CA VAL A 146 -5.96 -6.08 -2.26
C VAL A 146 -5.60 -6.09 -0.77
N VAL A 147 -6.59 -6.01 0.11
CA VAL A 147 -6.36 -5.86 1.56
C VAL A 147 -7.18 -6.83 2.39
N THR A 148 -6.69 -7.09 3.59
CA THR A 148 -7.34 -7.85 4.66
C THR A 148 -7.16 -7.12 5.99
N THR A 149 -7.94 -7.48 7.00
CA THR A 149 -7.63 -7.14 8.40
C THR A 149 -6.66 -8.17 8.98
N ASP A 150 -5.59 -7.71 9.65
CA ASP A 150 -4.75 -8.51 10.55
C ASP A 150 -4.96 -8.05 12.00
N GLY A 151 -5.22 -9.01 12.88
CA GLY A 151 -5.67 -8.76 14.24
C GLY A 151 -7.19 -8.76 14.36
N SER A 152 -7.70 -8.32 15.51
CA SER A 152 -9.14 -8.21 15.76
C SER A 152 -9.43 -7.05 16.71
N GLY A 153 -10.55 -6.37 16.50
CA GLY A 153 -11.00 -5.26 17.35
C GLY A 153 -10.25 -3.94 17.08
N LYS A 154 -9.91 -3.20 18.14
CA LYS A 154 -9.36 -1.83 18.04
C LYS A 154 -7.90 -1.76 17.62
N ASP A 155 -7.18 -2.86 17.82
CA ASP A 155 -5.77 -3.01 17.45
C ASP A 155 -5.62 -3.70 16.09
N ALA A 156 -6.72 -3.86 15.34
CA ALA A 156 -6.65 -4.39 13.99
C ALA A 156 -5.86 -3.45 13.07
N THR A 157 -5.30 -4.04 12.03
CA THR A 157 -4.54 -3.31 11.02
C THR A 157 -4.97 -3.79 9.66
N LEU A 158 -5.13 -2.87 8.72
CA LEU A 158 -5.46 -3.18 7.35
C LEU A 158 -4.14 -3.43 6.60
N VAL A 159 -3.93 -4.66 6.18
CA VAL A 159 -2.68 -5.10 5.56
C VAL A 159 -2.96 -5.69 4.20
N GLY A 160 -2.09 -5.42 3.23
CA GLY A 160 -2.37 -5.83 1.86
C GLY A 160 -1.29 -5.48 0.86
N ALA A 161 -1.66 -5.54 -0.41
CA ALA A 161 -0.88 -5.06 -1.54
C ALA A 161 -1.72 -4.10 -2.37
N LYS A 162 -1.11 -3.07 -2.92
CA LYS A 162 -1.73 -2.18 -3.90
C LYS A 162 -0.94 -2.17 -5.20
N ALA A 163 -1.60 -1.90 -6.30
CA ALA A 163 -0.95 -1.61 -7.57
C ALA A 163 -1.64 -0.45 -8.27
N LEU A 164 -0.85 0.34 -8.98
CA LEU A 164 -1.36 1.37 -9.89
C LEU A 164 -1.58 0.72 -11.26
N ALA A 165 -2.70 1.04 -11.89
CA ALA A 165 -2.99 0.66 -13.26
C ALA A 165 -3.15 1.93 -14.09
N VAL A 166 -2.61 1.89 -15.31
CA VAL A 166 -2.85 2.90 -16.33
C VAL A 166 -3.66 2.26 -17.46
N GLU A 167 -4.88 2.75 -17.65
CA GLU A 167 -5.85 2.30 -18.64
C GLU A 167 -5.98 3.40 -19.72
N SER A 168 -5.05 3.39 -20.69
CA SER A 168 -5.01 4.33 -21.84
C SER A 168 -5.87 3.87 -23.01
#